data_AF-A0A542LQS6-F1
#
_entry.id   AF-A0A542LQS6-F1
#
_cell.length_a   1.000
_cell.length_b   1.000
_cell.length_c   1.000
_cell.angle_alpha   90.00
_cell.angle_beta   90.00
_cell.angle_gamma   90.00
#
_symmetry.space_group_name_H-M   'P 1'
#
loop_
_entity.id
_entity.type
_entity.pdbx_description
1 polymer ?
#
loop_
_entity_poly.entity_id
_entity_poly.type
_entity_poly.pdbx_seq_one_letter_code
_entity_poly.pdbx_strand_id
1 'polypeptide(L)'
;MEHATHAVSDEARELLDIWDRLARQHVALAGSCACSVGGVTLQLQDFEQDIVDYLLGQAERNDRADVAALLRHRGRDEDGKWSIGALLGALAGKEAPAGAGIDAPAFILTRLGKTLRSFAKLHG
;
A
#
# COMPACT_ATOMS: atom_id res chain seq x y z
N MET A 1 -15.69 17.04 -9.37
CA MET A 1 -15.24 15.96 -8.46
C MET A 1 -14.70 14.76 -9.25
N GLU A 2 -15.21 14.47 -10.45
CA GLU A 2 -14.78 13.35 -11.30
C GLU A 2 -13.27 13.35 -11.65
N HIS A 3 -12.67 14.52 -11.88
CA HIS A 3 -11.23 14.62 -12.17
C HIS A 3 -10.33 14.14 -11.02
N ALA A 4 -10.70 14.42 -9.78
CA ALA A 4 -9.90 14.02 -8.61
C ALA A 4 -9.99 12.51 -8.36
N THR A 5 -11.17 11.92 -8.56
CA THR A 5 -11.38 10.48 -8.47
C THR A 5 -10.59 9.73 -9.54
N HIS A 6 -10.59 10.20 -10.79
CA HIS A 6 -9.78 9.59 -11.85
C HIS A 6 -8.28 9.65 -11.54
N ALA A 7 -7.77 10.78 -11.05
CA ALA A 7 -6.36 10.90 -10.67
C ALA A 7 -5.96 9.93 -9.54
N VAL A 8 -6.83 9.75 -8.54
CA VAL A 8 -6.64 8.76 -7.47
C VAL A 8 -6.61 7.34 -8.03
N SER A 9 -7.56 6.99 -8.89
CA SER A 9 -7.60 5.65 -9.49
C SER A 9 -6.39 5.36 -10.38
N ASP A 10 -5.91 6.34 -11.13
CA ASP A 10 -4.76 6.19 -12.02
C ASP A 10 -3.44 6.05 -11.23
N GLU A 11 -3.23 6.88 -10.20
CA GLU A 11 -2.08 6.73 -9.28
C GLU A 11 -2.15 5.38 -8.55
N ALA A 12 -3.33 4.94 -8.09
CA ALA A 12 -3.47 3.65 -7.44
C ALA A 12 -3.11 2.47 -8.36
N ARG A 13 -3.43 2.55 -9.66
CA ARG A 13 -3.03 1.53 -10.65
C ARG A 13 -1.53 1.52 -10.87
N GLU A 14 -0.90 2.69 -11.01
CA GLU A 14 0.55 2.79 -11.18
C GLU A 14 1.30 2.21 -9.96
N LEU A 15 0.84 2.54 -8.76
CA LEU A 15 1.40 1.97 -7.53
C LEU A 15 1.14 0.48 -7.40
N LEU A 16 -0.01 -0.02 -7.88
CA LEU A 16 -0.33 -1.46 -7.88
C LEU A 16 0.65 -2.21 -8.79
N ASP A 17 0.94 -1.68 -9.97
CA ASP A 17 1.91 -2.29 -10.90
C ASP A 17 3.32 -2.31 -10.31
N ILE A 18 3.74 -1.24 -9.61
CA ILE A 18 5.02 -1.21 -8.90
C ILE A 18 5.04 -2.26 -7.78
N TRP A 19 3.98 -2.31 -6.97
CA TRP A 19 3.86 -3.26 -5.87
C TRP A 19 3.91 -4.70 -6.36
N ASP A 20 3.14 -5.04 -7.39
CA ASP A 20 3.07 -6.39 -7.96
C ASP A 20 4.45 -6.87 -8.45
N ARG A 21 5.23 -6.00 -9.08
CA ARG A 21 6.62 -6.30 -9.48
C ARG A 21 7.52 -6.54 -8.27
N LEU A 22 7.48 -5.66 -7.26
CA LEU A 22 8.28 -5.78 -6.04
C LEU A 22 7.93 -7.05 -5.25
N ALA A 23 6.64 -7.36 -5.12
CA ALA A 23 6.14 -8.53 -4.43
C ALA A 23 6.57 -9.82 -5.14
N ARG A 24 6.49 -9.88 -6.48
CA ARG A 24 7.01 -11.02 -7.26
C ARG A 24 8.51 -11.20 -7.12
N GLN A 25 9.27 -10.11 -7.12
CA GLN A 25 10.72 -10.16 -6.86
C GLN A 25 10.98 -10.72 -5.46
N HIS A 26 10.26 -10.28 -4.43
CA HIS A 26 10.39 -10.81 -3.07
C HIS A 26 10.03 -12.29 -2.94
N VAL A 27 8.97 -12.75 -3.60
CA VAL A 27 8.59 -14.18 -3.60
C VAL A 27 9.63 -15.02 -4.35
N ALA A 28 10.12 -14.55 -5.49
CA ALA A 28 11.19 -15.22 -6.24
C ALA A 28 12.52 -15.24 -5.46
N LEU A 29 12.79 -14.18 -4.69
CA LEU A 29 13.99 -14.00 -3.91
C LEU A 29 13.88 -14.53 -2.47
N ALA A 30 12.71 -14.98 -2.00
CA ALA A 30 12.61 -15.75 -0.75
C ALA A 30 13.42 -17.07 -0.82
N GLY A 31 13.83 -17.49 -2.02
CA GLY A 31 14.83 -18.53 -2.25
C GLY A 31 16.29 -18.05 -2.41
N SER A 32 16.59 -16.76 -2.61
CA SER A 32 17.96 -16.29 -2.92
C SER A 32 18.30 -14.79 -2.72
N CYS A 33 17.48 -13.96 -2.05
CA CYS A 33 17.80 -12.54 -1.83
C CYS A 33 18.85 -12.33 -0.74
N ALA A 34 19.76 -11.41 -0.99
CA ALA A 34 20.68 -10.87 0.02
C ALA A 34 20.02 -9.96 1.07
N CYS A 35 18.69 -9.75 1.06
CA CYS A 35 17.98 -9.15 2.21
C CYS A 35 18.10 -10.01 3.48
N SER A 36 18.63 -11.22 3.37
CA SER A 36 19.00 -12.17 4.43
C SER A 36 20.20 -11.76 5.30
N VAL A 37 20.55 -10.47 5.38
CA VAL A 37 21.63 -10.00 6.28
C VAL A 37 21.13 -10.10 7.73
N GLY A 38 21.38 -11.25 8.36
CA GLY A 38 21.04 -11.52 9.76
C GLY A 38 20.15 -12.74 10.03
N GLY A 39 19.83 -13.56 9.02
CA GLY A 39 19.07 -14.80 9.22
C GLY A 39 17.55 -14.63 9.38
N VAL A 40 17.04 -13.41 9.22
CA VAL A 40 15.60 -13.13 9.15
C VAL A 40 15.19 -13.09 7.68
N THR A 41 14.40 -14.07 7.23
CA THR A 41 13.71 -13.98 5.94
C THR A 41 12.49 -13.10 6.16
N LEU A 42 12.53 -11.84 5.71
CA LEU A 42 11.35 -10.99 5.76
C LEU A 42 10.30 -11.59 4.82
N GLN A 43 9.14 -11.99 5.36
CA GLN A 43 8.04 -12.43 4.52
C GLN A 43 7.36 -11.20 3.91
N LEU A 44 6.78 -11.36 2.72
CA LEU A 44 5.97 -10.31 2.08
C LEU A 44 4.92 -9.76 3.05
N GLN A 45 4.34 -10.64 3.87
CA GLN A 45 3.35 -10.28 4.87
C GLN A 45 3.88 -9.34 5.96
N ASP A 46 5.11 -9.55 6.43
CA ASP A 46 5.74 -8.68 7.44
C ASP A 46 6.00 -7.30 6.84
N PHE A 47 6.41 -7.24 5.58
CA PHE A 47 6.62 -5.99 4.88
C PHE A 47 5.31 -5.22 4.65
N GLU A 48 4.23 -5.92 4.29
CA GLU A 48 2.90 -5.29 4.19
C GLU A 48 2.42 -4.75 5.54
N GLN A 49 2.67 -5.48 6.63
CA GLN A 49 2.40 -5.03 8.00
C GLN A 49 3.18 -3.75 8.31
N ASP A 50 4.50 -3.70 8.05
CA ASP A 50 5.34 -2.53 8.30
C ASP A 50 4.86 -1.28 7.53
N ILE A 51 4.47 -1.45 6.27
CA ILE A 51 3.92 -0.36 5.45
C ILE A 51 2.61 0.15 6.05
N VAL A 52 1.70 -0.75 6.45
CA VAL A 52 0.43 -0.35 7.04
C VAL A 52 0.63 0.32 8.39
N ASP A 53 1.53 -0.16 9.24
CA ASP A 53 1.84 0.45 10.53
C ASP A 53 2.44 1.85 10.35
N TYR A 54 3.31 2.02 9.35
CA TYR A 54 3.78 3.34 8.96
C TYR A 54 2.62 4.27 8.56
N LEU A 55 1.68 3.81 7.74
CA LEU A 55 0.54 4.61 7.28
C LEU A 55 -0.43 4.93 8.43
N LEU A 56 -0.69 3.99 9.33
CA LEU A 56 -1.51 4.20 10.53
C LEU A 56 -0.86 5.23 11.46
N GLY A 57 0.45 5.15 11.70
CA GLY A 57 1.17 6.15 12.48
C GLY A 57 1.18 7.53 11.81
N GLN A 58 1.21 7.60 10.48
CA GLN A 58 1.03 8.85 9.74
C GLN A 58 -0.38 9.41 9.93
N ALA A 59 -1.40 8.55 9.87
CA ALA A 59 -2.79 8.96 10.08
C ALA A 59 -3.00 9.52 11.49
N GLU A 60 -2.49 8.83 12.52
CA GLU A 60 -2.57 9.26 13.92
C GLU A 60 -1.89 10.62 14.13
N ARG A 61 -0.67 10.80 13.64
CA ARG A 61 0.06 12.09 13.74
C ARG A 61 -0.61 13.28 13.04
N ASN A 62 -1.56 13.02 12.15
CA ASN A 62 -2.27 14.05 11.40
C ASN A 62 -3.76 14.11 11.78
N ASP A 63 -4.18 13.43 12.85
CA ASP A 63 -5.57 13.34 13.31
C ASP A 63 -6.54 12.83 12.22
N ARG A 64 -6.07 11.95 11.34
CA ARG A 64 -6.81 11.42 10.18
C ARG A 64 -7.48 10.08 10.49
N ALA A 65 -8.52 10.13 11.31
CA ALA A 65 -9.33 8.94 11.63
C ALA A 65 -9.98 8.30 10.38
N ASP A 66 -10.30 9.12 9.38
CA ASP A 66 -10.82 8.70 8.08
C ASP A 66 -9.84 7.80 7.29
N VAL A 67 -8.54 8.13 7.32
CA VAL A 67 -7.48 7.30 6.72
C VAL A 67 -7.37 5.97 7.44
N ALA A 68 -7.36 5.97 8.77
CA ALA A 68 -7.28 4.74 9.55
C ALA A 68 -8.51 3.83 9.35
N ALA A 69 -9.71 4.42 9.21
CA ALA A 69 -10.92 3.68 8.88
C ALA A 69 -10.86 3.08 7.47
N LEU A 70 -10.41 3.85 6.48
CA LEU A 70 -10.24 3.38 5.10
C LEU A 70 -9.24 2.22 5.02
N LEU A 71 -8.09 2.34 5.68
CA LEU A 71 -7.09 1.27 5.76
C LEU A 71 -7.72 0.00 6.34
N ARG A 72 -8.37 0.07 7.50
CA ARG A 72 -9.00 -1.11 8.13
C ARG A 72 -10.08 -1.76 7.25
N HIS A 73 -10.82 -0.96 6.48
CA HIS A 73 -11.90 -1.45 5.66
C HIS A 73 -11.44 -2.06 4.33
N ARG A 74 -10.37 -1.53 3.73
CA ARG A 74 -9.93 -1.90 2.35
C ARG A 74 -8.53 -2.49 2.26
N GLY A 75 -7.75 -2.40 3.31
CA GLY A 75 -6.38 -2.90 3.34
C GLY A 75 -6.24 -4.34 3.79
N ARG A 76 -7.33 -5.06 4.04
CA ARG A 76 -7.29 -6.48 4.43
C ARG A 76 -7.71 -7.39 3.29
N ASP A 77 -7.06 -8.54 3.18
CA ASP A 77 -7.44 -9.62 2.26
C ASP A 77 -8.56 -10.50 2.83
N GLU A 78 -8.88 -11.58 2.12
CA GLU A 78 -9.93 -12.55 2.51
C GLU A 78 -9.59 -13.31 3.80
N ASP A 79 -8.30 -13.47 4.11
CA ASP A 79 -7.82 -14.08 5.36
C ASP A 79 -7.75 -13.07 6.53
N GLY A 80 -8.11 -11.81 6.28
CA GLY A 80 -8.07 -10.73 7.24
C GLY A 80 -6.66 -10.18 7.51
N LYS A 81 -5.66 -10.54 6.70
CA LYS A 81 -4.28 -10.02 6.78
C LYS A 81 -4.14 -8.73 6.01
N TRP A 82 -3.15 -7.91 6.36
CA TRP A 82 -2.90 -6.69 5.60
C TRP A 82 -2.35 -7.02 4.21
N SER A 83 -2.94 -6.40 3.19
CA SER A 83 -2.52 -6.51 1.81
C SER A 83 -2.51 -5.13 1.14
N ILE A 84 -1.33 -4.71 0.71
CA ILE A 84 -1.14 -3.48 -0.07
C ILE A 84 -1.74 -3.65 -1.46
N GLY A 85 -1.69 -4.87 -2.01
CA GLY A 85 -2.36 -5.21 -3.27
C GLY A 85 -3.88 -5.03 -3.18
N ALA A 86 -4.51 -5.55 -2.13
CA ALA A 86 -5.95 -5.39 -1.91
C ALA A 86 -6.34 -3.91 -1.74
N LEU A 87 -5.56 -3.16 -0.96
CA LEU A 87 -5.77 -1.72 -0.77
C LEU A 87 -5.71 -0.95 -2.09
N LEU A 88 -4.63 -1.13 -2.85
CA LEU A 88 -4.43 -0.42 -4.12
C LEU A 88 -5.45 -0.84 -5.18
N GLY A 89 -5.80 -2.12 -5.25
CA GLY A 89 -6.87 -2.62 -6.11
C GLY A 89 -8.22 -2.00 -5.78
N ALA A 90 -8.55 -1.84 -4.49
CA ALA A 90 -9.76 -1.16 -4.07
C ALA A 90 -9.76 0.33 -4.43
N LEU A 91 -8.63 1.03 -4.27
CA LEU A 91 -8.49 2.46 -4.62
C LEU A 91 -8.45 2.70 -6.14
N ALA A 92 -7.97 1.73 -6.91
CA ALA A 92 -8.01 1.72 -8.37
C ALA A 92 -9.41 1.44 -8.94
N GLY A 93 -10.35 0.97 -8.10
CA GLY A 93 -11.74 0.75 -8.47
C GLY A 93 -12.47 2.06 -8.82
N LYS A 94 -13.61 1.93 -9.52
CA LYS A 94 -14.47 3.08 -9.86
C LYS A 94 -15.35 3.55 -8.71
N GLU A 95 -15.53 2.71 -7.70
CA GLU A 95 -16.34 3.06 -6.52
C GLU A 95 -15.46 3.76 -5.50
N ALA A 96 -15.75 5.05 -5.29
CA ALA A 96 -15.19 5.77 -4.16
C ALA A 96 -15.61 5.04 -2.87
N PRO A 97 -14.69 4.80 -1.92
CA PRO A 97 -15.04 4.12 -0.68
C PRO A 97 -16.10 4.93 0.08
N ALA A 98 -17.29 4.33 0.22
CA ALA A 98 -18.39 4.95 0.95
C ALA A 98 -17.96 5.24 2.40
N GLY A 99 -18.09 6.50 2.82
CA GLY A 99 -17.73 6.94 4.18
C GLY A 99 -16.25 7.27 4.41
N ALA A 100 -15.38 7.13 3.40
CA ALA A 100 -14.02 7.67 3.49
C ALA A 100 -14.05 9.18 3.22
N GLY A 101 -13.29 9.96 4.00
CA GLY A 101 -13.04 11.35 3.68
C GLY A 101 -12.47 11.48 2.27
N ILE A 102 -12.90 12.51 1.53
CA ILE A 102 -12.55 12.72 0.11
C ILE A 102 -11.02 12.70 -0.10
N ASP A 103 -10.26 13.11 0.92
CA ASP A 103 -8.80 13.22 0.88
C ASP A 103 -8.06 12.01 1.43
N ALA A 104 -8.75 11.01 2.00
CA ALA A 104 -8.09 9.84 2.59
C ALA A 104 -7.33 8.99 1.55
N PRO A 105 -7.90 8.70 0.37
CA PRO A 105 -7.16 8.02 -0.70
C PRO A 105 -5.90 8.78 -1.14
N ALA A 106 -6.02 10.09 -1.36
CA ALA A 106 -4.89 10.93 -1.78
C ALA A 106 -3.78 10.96 -0.73
N PHE A 107 -4.13 11.01 0.56
CA PHE A 107 -3.19 10.95 1.68
C PHE A 107 -2.38 9.65 1.68
N ILE A 108 -3.05 8.52 1.47
CA ILE A 108 -2.44 7.18 1.40
C ILE A 108 -1.51 7.11 0.19
N LEU A 109 -2.02 7.40 -1.00
CA LEU A 109 -1.29 7.25 -2.26
C LEU A 109 -0.04 8.13 -2.30
N THR A 110 -0.10 9.36 -1.81
CA THR A 110 1.08 10.25 -1.76
C THR A 110 2.23 9.64 -0.95
N ARG A 111 1.90 9.07 0.22
CA ARG A 111 2.90 8.52 1.15
C ARG A 111 3.39 7.15 0.70
N LEU A 112 2.45 6.27 0.34
CA LEU A 112 2.74 4.95 -0.17
C LEU A 112 3.57 5.04 -1.46
N GLY A 113 3.21 5.95 -2.36
CA GLY A 113 3.94 6.14 -3.60
C GLY A 113 5.37 6.65 -3.41
N LYS A 114 5.63 7.50 -2.40
CA LYS A 114 7.01 7.86 -2.04
C LYS A 114 7.80 6.63 -1.58
N THR A 115 7.20 5.80 -0.72
CA THR A 115 7.82 4.58 -0.19
C THR A 115 8.10 3.57 -1.31
N LEU A 116 7.08 3.17 -2.08
CA LEU A 116 7.19 2.15 -3.12
C LEU A 116 8.14 2.54 -4.25
N ARG A 117 8.08 3.79 -4.73
CA ARG A 117 9.01 4.27 -5.76
C ARG A 117 10.45 4.37 -5.25
N SER A 118 10.64 4.69 -3.96
CA SER A 118 11.98 4.67 -3.36
C SER A 118 12.55 3.26 -3.31
N PHE A 119 11.74 2.27 -2.93
CA PHE A 119 12.16 0.87 -2.94
C PHE A 119 12.44 0.36 -4.36
N ALA A 120 11.56 0.65 -5.31
CA ALA A 120 11.73 0.26 -6.70
C ALA A 120 13.04 0.80 -7.30
N LYS A 121 13.47 2.01 -6.93
CA LYS A 121 14.76 2.58 -7.38
C LYS A 121 15.98 1.89 -6.77
N LEU A 122 15.85 1.28 -5.59
CA LEU A 122 16.96 0.60 -4.91
C LEU A 122 17.10 -0.87 -5.37
N HIS A 123 16.06 -1.43 -5.99
CA HIS A 123 15.97 -2.85 -6.37
C HIS A 123 15.69 -3.09 -7.87
N GLY A 124 15.59 -2.05 -8.68
CA GLY A 124 15.44 -2.10 -10.14
C GLY A 124 16.71 -1.65 -10.86
#